data_AF-A0A6G3XYG8-F1
#
_entry.id   AF-A0A6G3XYG8-F1
#
_cell.length_a   1.000
_cell.length_b   1.000
_cell.length_c   1.000
_cell.angle_alpha   90.00
_cell.angle_beta   90.00
_cell.angle_gamma   90.00
#
_symmetry.space_group_name_H-M   'P 1'
#
loop_
_entity.id
_entity.type
_entity.pdbx_description
1 polymer ?
#
loop_
_entity_poly.entity_id
_entity_poly.type
_entity_poly.pdbx_seq_one_letter_code
_entity_poly.pdbx_strand_id
1 'polypeptide(L)'
;AAIFFVRPAGELDLAKVRAYARAYRRAAGAGAAELAAAVHRVWWERLNDFWILRWRYRLDDRRADPQFPAVSALAVWWTREYEAVCAAFTE
;
A
#
# COMPACT_ATOMS: atom_id res chain seq x y z
N ALA A 1 3.32 8.15 8.73
CA ALA A 1 3.97 7.41 7.63
C ALA A 1 3.57 5.94 7.71
N ALA A 2 3.07 5.34 6.63
CA ALA A 2 2.79 3.90 6.56
C ALA A 2 4.07 3.16 6.16
N ILE A 3 4.53 2.22 6.98
CA ILE A 3 5.65 1.35 6.65
C ILE A 3 5.10 0.23 5.76
N PHE A 4 5.55 0.17 4.52
CA PHE A 4 5.12 -0.83 3.55
C PHE A 4 5.97 -2.09 3.70
N PHE A 5 5.40 -3.14 4.28
CA PHE A 5 6.03 -4.48 4.38
C PHE A 5 5.85 -5.26 3.07
N VAL A 6 6.24 -4.65 1.95
CA VAL A 6 6.03 -5.20 0.60
C VAL A 6 7.03 -6.31 0.33
N ARG A 7 6.52 -7.46 -0.12
CA ARG A 7 7.28 -8.61 -0.58
C ARG A 7 7.70 -8.41 -2.04
N PRO A 8 8.72 -9.12 -2.55
CA PRO A 8 9.19 -8.98 -3.93
C PRO A 8 8.11 -9.14 -5.00
N ALA A 9 7.05 -9.89 -4.72
CA ALA A 9 5.90 -10.11 -5.62
C ALA A 9 4.83 -8.99 -5.56
N GLY A 10 5.03 -7.91 -4.77
CA GLY A 10 4.05 -6.85 -4.60
C GLY A 10 3.00 -7.14 -3.52
N GLU A 11 3.20 -8.11 -2.64
CA GLU A 11 2.23 -8.45 -1.59
C GLU A 11 2.60 -7.77 -0.27
N LEU A 12 1.61 -7.43 0.56
CA LEU A 12 1.88 -6.98 1.94
C LEU A 12 2.00 -8.16 2.89
N ASP A 13 3.00 -8.12 3.77
CA ASP A 13 3.05 -9.02 4.92
C ASP A 13 2.02 -8.62 5.98
N LEU A 14 0.81 -9.18 5.88
CA LEU A 14 -0.33 -8.81 6.74
C LEU A 14 -0.07 -9.08 8.24
N ALA A 15 0.78 -10.06 8.57
CA ALA A 15 1.14 -10.32 9.96
C ALA A 15 1.99 -9.18 10.54
N LYS A 16 2.99 -8.70 9.79
CA LYS A 16 3.79 -7.53 10.17
C LYS A 16 2.97 -6.25 10.19
N VAL A 17 2.09 -6.06 9.20
CA VAL A 17 1.15 -4.93 9.15
C VAL A 17 0.30 -4.90 10.42
N ARG A 18 -0.30 -6.03 10.81
CA ARG A 18 -1.16 -6.12 11.99
C ARG A 18 -0.42 -5.79 13.28
N ALA A 19 0.78 -6.34 13.46
CA ALA A 19 1.61 -6.02 14.62
C ALA A 19 1.93 -4.51 14.70
N TYR A 20 2.30 -3.91 13.57
CA TYR A 20 2.62 -2.48 13.49
C TYR A 20 1.39 -1.59 13.71
N ALA A 21 0.28 -1.87 13.01
CA ALA A 21 -0.94 -1.08 13.09
C ALA A 21 -1.52 -1.08 14.50
N ARG A 22 -1.53 -2.25 15.18
CA ARG A 22 -1.95 -2.36 16.57
C ARG A 22 -1.10 -1.50 17.51
N ALA A 23 0.21 -1.52 17.35
CA ALA A 23 1.12 -0.70 18.15
C ALA A 23 0.91 0.81 17.88
N TYR A 24 0.83 1.19 16.61
CA TYR A 24 0.59 2.56 16.17
C TYR A 24 -0.73 3.11 16.73
N ARG A 25 -1.84 2.37 16.57
CA ARG A 25 -3.16 2.78 17.05
C ARG A 25 -3.16 3.04 18.56
N ARG A 26 -2.51 2.16 19.33
CA ARG A 26 -2.39 2.31 20.79
C ARG A 26 -1.57 3.52 21.19
N ALA A 27 -0.45 3.77 20.51
CA ALA A 27 0.44 4.88 20.83
C ALA A 27 -0.12 6.23 20.38
N ALA A 28 -0.79 6.28 19.22
CA ALA A 28 -1.30 7.51 18.62
C ALA A 28 -2.75 7.84 19.02
N GLY A 29 -3.46 6.92 19.68
CA GLY A 29 -4.89 7.07 19.97
C GLY A 29 -5.80 6.98 18.73
N ALA A 30 -5.30 6.42 17.64
CA ALA A 30 -6.00 6.38 16.35
C ALA A 30 -7.08 5.29 16.31
N GLY A 31 -8.29 5.69 15.94
CA GLY A 31 -9.47 4.82 15.90
C GLY A 31 -9.43 3.81 14.75
N ALA A 32 -10.18 2.71 14.87
CA ALA A 32 -10.29 1.72 13.79
C ALA A 32 -10.90 2.33 12.51
N ALA A 33 -11.92 3.17 12.63
CA ALA A 33 -12.53 3.85 11.48
C ALA A 33 -11.57 4.83 10.78
N GLU A 34 -10.75 5.54 11.57
CA GLU A 34 -9.72 6.44 11.04
C GLU A 34 -8.66 5.65 10.24
N LEU A 35 -8.20 4.52 10.78
CA LEU A 35 -7.25 3.65 10.07
C LEU A 35 -7.86 3.04 8.82
N ALA A 36 -9.12 2.59 8.87
CA ALA A 36 -9.82 2.07 7.69
C ALA A 36 -9.89 3.12 6.58
N ALA A 37 -10.24 4.37 6.90
CA ALA A 37 -10.29 5.46 5.95
C ALA A 37 -8.91 5.79 5.38
N ALA A 38 -7.86 5.77 6.21
CA ALA A 38 -6.49 5.99 5.77
C ALA A 38 -6.00 4.88 4.81
N VAL A 39 -6.28 3.62 5.12
CA VAL A 39 -5.93 2.46 4.28
C VAL A 39 -6.65 2.52 2.94
N HIS A 40 -7.96 2.82 2.96
CA HIS A 40 -8.74 3.01 1.74
C HIS A 40 -8.16 4.12 0.86
N ARG A 41 -7.80 5.27 1.47
CA ARG A 41 -7.19 6.39 0.74
C ARG A 41 -5.87 5.99 0.09
N VAL A 42 -4.98 5.31 0.81
CA VAL A 42 -3.68 4.87 0.28
C VAL A 42 -3.85 3.85 -0.86
N TRP A 43 -4.81 2.93 -0.74
CA TRP A 43 -5.15 2.01 -1.82
C TRP A 43 -5.60 2.77 -3.07
N TRP A 44 -6.47 3.77 -2.92
CA TRP A 44 -6.93 4.59 -4.02
C TRP A 44 -5.80 5.41 -4.66
N GLU A 45 -4.93 6.01 -3.86
CA GLU A 45 -3.74 6.74 -4.34
C GLU A 45 -2.84 5.83 -5.18
N ARG A 46 -2.56 4.61 -4.69
CA ARG A 46 -1.74 3.62 -5.41
C ARG A 46 -2.33 3.21 -6.75
N LEU A 47 -3.66 3.05 -6.84
CA LEU A 47 -4.35 2.75 -8.10
C LEU A 47 -4.22 3.87 -9.14
N ASN A 48 -4.11 5.12 -8.67
CA ASN A 48 -4.03 6.30 -9.53
C ASN A 48 -2.60 6.82 -9.70
N ASP A 49 -1.61 6.12 -9.15
CA ASP A 49 -0.23 6.55 -9.15
C ASP A 49 0.49 6.16 -10.45
N PHE A 50 0.30 6.97 -11.50
CA PHE A 50 0.86 6.74 -12.82
C PHE A 50 2.25 7.35 -13.02
N TRP A 51 2.99 7.67 -11.95
CA TRP A 51 4.26 8.39 -12.08
C TRP A 51 5.29 7.63 -12.93
N ILE A 52 5.41 6.31 -12.79
CA ILE A 52 6.35 5.49 -13.58
C ILE A 52 5.99 5.58 -15.07
N LEU A 53 4.70 5.50 -15.40
CA LEU A 53 4.22 5.63 -16.78
C LEU A 53 4.48 7.04 -17.32
N ARG A 54 4.29 8.08 -16.49
CA ARG A 54 4.61 9.46 -16.86
C ARG A 54 6.09 9.63 -17.16
N TRP A 55 6.96 9.08 -16.32
CA TRP A 55 8.42 9.15 -16.52
C TRP A 55 8.83 8.46 -17.81
N ARG A 56 8.37 7.21 -18.00
CA ARG A 56 8.65 6.44 -19.20
C ARG A 56 8.15 7.12 -20.48
N TYR A 57 6.87 7.51 -20.52
CA TYR A 57 6.23 7.89 -21.77
C TYR A 57 6.21 9.40 -22.04
N ARG A 58 6.32 10.24 -21.00
CA ARG A 58 6.35 11.71 -21.18
C ARG A 58 7.72 12.32 -21.00
N LEU A 59 8.61 11.69 -20.23
CA LEU A 59 9.95 12.21 -19.93
C LEU A 59 11.08 11.38 -20.56
N ASP A 60 10.74 10.27 -21.23
CA ASP A 60 11.70 9.28 -21.77
C ASP A 60 12.72 8.79 -20.73
N ASP A 61 12.32 8.75 -19.45
CA ASP A 61 13.16 8.33 -18.34
C ASP A 61 12.82 6.91 -17.89
N ARG A 62 13.80 6.01 -18.03
CA ARG A 62 13.66 4.58 -17.79
C ARG A 62 14.20 4.11 -16.45
N ARG A 63 14.77 5.01 -15.63
CA ARG A 63 15.36 4.65 -14.32
C ARG A 63 14.35 4.00 -13.38
N ALA A 64 13.07 4.30 -13.57
CA ALA A 64 11.97 3.75 -12.78
C ALA A 64 11.41 2.41 -13.31
N ASP A 65 11.76 2.00 -14.54
CA ASP A 65 11.23 0.78 -15.18
C ASP A 65 11.31 -0.46 -14.26
N PRO A 66 12.43 -0.73 -13.55
CA PRO A 66 12.54 -1.93 -12.71
C PRO A 66 11.55 -1.99 -11.54
N GLN A 67 10.95 -0.86 -11.15
CA GLN A 67 9.99 -0.78 -10.05
C GLN A 67 8.55 -1.11 -10.51
N PHE A 68 8.26 -0.98 -11.81
CA PHE A 68 6.91 -1.13 -12.35
C PHE A 68 6.28 -2.50 -12.07
N PRO A 69 6.98 -3.64 -12.21
CA PRO A 69 6.39 -4.95 -11.93
C PRO A 69 5.86 -5.06 -10.49
N ALA A 70 6.66 -4.68 -9.49
CA ALA A 70 6.25 -4.77 -8.09
C ALA A 70 5.10 -3.82 -7.75
N VAL A 71 5.13 -2.58 -8.26
CA VAL A 71 4.07 -1.59 -8.03
C VAL A 71 2.74 -2.03 -8.66
N SER A 72 2.79 -2.54 -9.90
CA SER A 72 1.60 -3.02 -10.60
C SER A 72 1.02 -4.29 -9.97
N ALA A 73 1.88 -5.22 -9.54
CA ALA A 73 1.45 -6.43 -8.83
C ALA A 73 0.78 -6.08 -7.48
N LEU A 74 1.31 -5.11 -6.74
CA LEU A 74 0.70 -4.63 -5.50
C LEU A 74 -0.69 -4.04 -5.71
N ALA A 75 -0.89 -3.25 -6.76
CA ALA A 75 -2.21 -2.69 -7.07
C ALA A 75 -3.25 -3.80 -7.34
N VAL A 76 -2.86 -4.84 -8.10
CA VAL A 76 -3.73 -5.99 -8.40
C VAL A 76 -4.01 -6.80 -7.13
N TRP A 77 -2.96 -7.16 -6.39
CA TRP A 77 -3.08 -7.96 -5.18
C TRP A 77 -3.89 -7.26 -4.09
N TRP A 78 -3.60 -6.00 -3.79
CA TRP A 78 -4.32 -5.24 -2.75
C TRP A 78 -5.80 -5.12 -3.11
N THR A 79 -6.14 -4.88 -4.37
CA THR A 79 -7.54 -4.83 -4.80
C THR A 79 -8.27 -6.15 -4.55
N ARG A 80 -7.61 -7.30 -4.71
CA ARG A 80 -8.16 -8.61 -4.39
C ARG A 80 -8.29 -8.83 -2.89
N GLU A 81 -7.26 -8.45 -2.13
CA GLU A 81 -7.15 -8.66 -0.69
C GLU A 81 -7.67 -7.46 0.13
N TYR A 82 -8.49 -6.59 -0.47
CA TYR A 82 -8.83 -5.28 0.11
C TYR A 82 -9.40 -5.39 1.53
N GLU A 83 -10.31 -6.34 1.75
CA GLU A 83 -10.91 -6.59 3.06
C GLU A 83 -9.88 -7.10 4.07
N ALA A 84 -9.01 -8.03 3.66
CA ALA A 84 -7.95 -8.58 4.51
C ALA A 84 -6.91 -7.52 4.90
N VAL A 85 -6.55 -6.63 3.97
CA VAL A 85 -5.68 -5.49 4.26
C VAL A 85 -6.38 -4.53 5.22
N CYS A 86 -7.64 -4.16 4.98
CA CYS A 86 -8.39 -3.31 5.91
C CYS A 86 -8.43 -3.91 7.32
N ALA A 87 -8.77 -5.19 7.46
CA ALA A 87 -8.79 -5.90 8.74
C ALA A 87 -7.41 -5.88 9.42
N ALA A 88 -6.32 -6.09 8.67
CA ALA A 88 -4.98 -6.05 9.23
C ALA A 88 -4.61 -4.70 9.86
N PHE A 89 -5.21 -3.58 9.43
CA PHE A 89 -4.96 -2.27 10.02
C PHE A 89 -5.93 -1.87 11.14
N THR A 90 -7.10 -2.50 11.21
CA THR A 90 -8.19 -2.11 12.13
C THR A 90 -8.36 -3.03 13.34
N GLU A 91 -7.90 -4.29 13.24
CA GLU A 91 -7.95 -5.28 14.32
C GLU A 91 -6.81 -5.15 15.35
#